data_AF-A0A3L7VEV2-F1
#
_entry.id   AF-A0A3L7VEV2-F1
#
_cell.length_a   1.000
_cell.length_b   1.000
_cell.length_c   1.000
_cell.angle_alpha   90.00
_cell.angle_beta   90.00
_cell.angle_gamma   90.00
#
_symmetry.space_group_name_H-M   'P 1'
#
loop_
_entity.id
_entity.type
_entity.pdbx_description
1 polymer ?
#
loop_
_entity_poly.entity_id
_entity_poly.type
_entity_poly.pdbx_seq_one_letter_code
_entity_poly.pdbx_strand_id
1 'polypeptide(L)'
;EYQDVAAGFLPVLKETLAHSMRPVTILTGTPKEVTNHLEDAFALSTARVWMARCEACGTEVLPDERSIGPDFYCCSGCQQPIDWRRGQWVATNPQSTWGDGFWLPQIIAPWVTPRRFHEKASEYDKDQLLNEVFGLSTTQGTLAITRAELEACCSARPMAASSTDLPADARRAILLGIDWGSGLAGQAAVVVASQCFRTNRLKVWHWGLLSTNDRPIIDEVVALCGRFGVRRVFADARGGGAHQNRALWSRLGSEHGVTIMGIEYAASDGLVKQDGTLRLWGIDKTKWIGGLCTRIREKLIEFPASEECQSGFGHVGSEQAVFDEELRTSTFRATDGRPDDLLHPLVYVVAGNTLTALPDQAE
;
A
#
# COMPACT_ATOMS: atom_id res chain seq x y z
N GLU A 1 4.46 -10.66 -21.77
CA GLU A 1 4.99 -11.68 -20.83
C GLU A 1 3.99 -11.80 -19.67
N TYR A 2 4.08 -12.79 -18.77
CA TYR A 2 3.02 -13.00 -17.77
C TYR A 2 2.85 -11.77 -16.87
N GLN A 3 3.92 -11.06 -16.51
CA GLN A 3 3.86 -9.85 -15.68
C GLN A 3 3.00 -8.71 -16.25
N ASP A 4 2.72 -8.70 -17.55
CA ASP A 4 1.88 -7.68 -18.21
C ASP A 4 0.42 -8.15 -18.41
N VAL A 5 0.10 -9.37 -17.97
CA VAL A 5 -1.28 -9.87 -17.98
C VAL A 5 -2.04 -9.21 -16.82
N ALA A 6 -3.30 -8.83 -17.02
CA ALA A 6 -4.09 -8.26 -15.94
C ALA A 6 -4.29 -9.28 -14.80
N ALA A 7 -4.16 -8.83 -13.55
CA ALA A 7 -4.35 -9.69 -12.38
C ALA A 7 -5.74 -10.35 -12.40
N GLY A 8 -5.81 -11.62 -12.00
CA GLY A 8 -7.06 -12.40 -12.00
C GLY A 8 -7.45 -13.01 -13.35
N PHE A 9 -6.68 -12.79 -14.43
CA PHE A 9 -6.99 -13.39 -15.74
C PHE A 9 -6.45 -14.82 -15.90
N LEU A 10 -5.52 -15.28 -15.04
CA LEU A 10 -4.97 -16.63 -15.13
C LEU A 10 -6.05 -17.74 -15.07
N PRO A 11 -7.06 -17.70 -14.17
CA PRO A 11 -8.16 -18.66 -14.18
C PRO A 11 -8.93 -18.68 -15.50
N VAL A 12 -9.19 -17.50 -16.09
CA VAL A 12 -9.88 -17.37 -17.38
C VAL A 12 -9.06 -18.00 -18.51
N LEU A 13 -7.74 -17.76 -18.52
CA LEU A 13 -6.82 -18.39 -19.48
C LEU A 13 -6.78 -19.91 -19.30
N LYS A 14 -6.79 -20.40 -18.05
CA LYS A 14 -6.82 -21.84 -17.75
C LYS A 14 -8.12 -22.51 -18.21
N GLU A 15 -9.25 -21.80 -18.21
CA GLU A 15 -10.53 -22.35 -18.70
C GLU A 15 -10.46 -22.73 -20.18
N THR A 16 -9.67 -22.00 -20.98
CA THR A 16 -9.44 -22.36 -22.39
C THR A 16 -8.74 -23.71 -22.58
N LEU A 17 -8.11 -24.24 -21.52
CA LEU A 17 -7.44 -25.53 -21.48
C LEU A 17 -8.30 -26.65 -20.89
N ALA A 18 -9.53 -26.36 -20.43
CA ALA A 18 -10.35 -27.30 -19.65
C ALA A 18 -10.67 -28.62 -20.39
N HIS A 19 -10.77 -28.58 -21.72
CA HIS A 19 -11.01 -29.77 -22.55
C HIS A 19 -9.74 -30.34 -23.21
N SER A 20 -8.56 -29.82 -22.90
CA SER A 20 -7.31 -30.39 -23.38
C SER A 20 -7.07 -31.75 -22.74
N MET A 21 -6.72 -32.75 -23.53
CA MET A 21 -6.25 -34.05 -23.00
C MET A 21 -4.88 -33.94 -22.30
N ARG A 22 -4.16 -32.83 -22.50
CA ARG A 22 -2.84 -32.54 -21.91
C ARG A 22 -2.73 -31.04 -21.63
N PRO A 23 -3.41 -30.51 -20.60
CA PRO A 23 -3.33 -29.10 -20.26
C PRO A 23 -1.92 -28.79 -19.74
N VAL A 24 -1.26 -27.82 -20.34
CA VAL A 24 0.06 -27.33 -19.90
C VAL A 24 -0.03 -25.82 -19.80
N THR A 25 0.41 -25.28 -18.66
CA THR A 25 0.55 -23.83 -18.45
C THR A 25 2.00 -23.54 -18.17
N ILE A 26 2.61 -22.68 -18.99
CA ILE A 26 3.96 -22.16 -18.78
C ILE A 26 3.83 -20.65 -18.64
N LEU A 27 4.26 -20.13 -17.50
CA LEU A 27 4.28 -18.70 -17.23
C LEU A 27 5.74 -18.23 -17.29
N THR A 28 5.99 -17.19 -18.08
CA THR A 28 7.33 -16.63 -18.27
C THR A 28 7.26 -15.12 -18.20
N GLY A 29 8.28 -14.49 -17.62
CA GLY A 29 8.37 -13.05 -17.56
C GLY A 29 9.52 -12.57 -16.70
N THR A 30 9.72 -11.26 -16.71
CA THR A 30 10.63 -10.58 -15.81
C THR A 30 9.83 -10.04 -14.61
N PRO A 31 10.24 -10.36 -13.37
CA PRO A 31 9.63 -9.74 -12.19
C PRO A 31 9.91 -8.23 -12.20
N LYS A 32 8.85 -7.42 -12.22
CA LYS A 32 8.93 -5.95 -12.15
C LYS A 32 8.82 -5.50 -10.71
N GLU A 33 7.64 -5.70 -10.13
CA GLU A 33 7.36 -5.34 -8.74
C GLU A 33 7.14 -6.56 -7.87
N VAL A 34 7.50 -6.46 -6.58
CA VAL A 34 7.18 -7.49 -5.56
C VAL A 34 5.68 -7.77 -5.41
N THR A 35 4.85 -6.88 -5.94
CA THR A 35 3.39 -6.96 -5.92
C THR A 35 2.83 -7.58 -7.21
N ASN A 36 3.68 -7.87 -8.19
CA ASN A 36 3.25 -8.42 -9.46
C ASN A 36 2.81 -9.88 -9.32
N HIS A 37 1.71 -10.22 -9.97
CA HIS A 37 1.13 -11.57 -9.94
C HIS A 37 2.04 -12.69 -10.51
N LEU A 38 3.12 -12.36 -11.23
CA LEU A 38 4.20 -13.30 -11.55
C LEU A 38 5.01 -13.71 -10.31
N GLU A 39 5.28 -12.77 -9.40
CA GLU A 39 5.95 -13.04 -8.12
C GLU A 39 5.06 -13.93 -7.24
N ASP A 40 3.76 -13.66 -7.18
CA ASP A 40 2.80 -14.51 -6.46
C ASP A 40 2.80 -15.94 -7.02
N ALA A 41 2.77 -16.09 -8.34
CA ALA A 41 2.85 -17.38 -9.02
C ALA A 41 4.17 -18.12 -8.68
N PHE A 42 5.30 -17.41 -8.69
CA PHE A 42 6.59 -17.98 -8.33
C PHE A 42 6.64 -18.41 -6.86
N ALA A 43 6.15 -17.59 -5.93
CA ALA A 43 6.09 -17.90 -4.50
C ALA A 43 5.19 -19.11 -4.18
N LEU A 44 4.07 -19.25 -4.91
CA LEU A 44 3.18 -20.40 -4.79
C LEU A 44 3.79 -21.68 -5.36
N SER A 45 4.68 -21.59 -6.34
CA SER A 45 5.40 -22.72 -6.95
C SER A 45 6.46 -23.32 -6.02
N THR A 46 7.25 -24.27 -6.52
CA THR A 46 8.45 -24.78 -5.81
C THR A 46 9.54 -23.74 -5.56
N ALA A 47 9.46 -22.58 -6.23
CA ALA A 47 10.35 -21.44 -6.09
C ALA A 47 11.85 -21.83 -6.11
N ARG A 48 12.28 -22.53 -7.17
CA ARG A 48 13.65 -23.03 -7.26
C ARG A 48 14.62 -21.91 -7.61
N VAL A 49 15.71 -21.85 -6.86
CA VAL A 49 16.82 -20.95 -7.09
C VAL A 49 18.06 -21.74 -7.52
N TRP A 50 18.91 -21.13 -8.34
CA TRP A 50 20.17 -21.75 -8.75
C TRP A 50 21.23 -21.46 -7.70
N MET A 51 21.82 -22.49 -7.10
CA MET A 51 22.90 -22.35 -6.12
C MET A 51 24.13 -23.11 -6.61
N ALA A 52 25.31 -22.53 -6.43
CA ALA A 52 26.57 -23.20 -6.73
C ALA A 52 27.49 -23.21 -5.51
N ARG A 53 28.18 -24.32 -5.31
CA ARG A 53 29.15 -24.46 -4.22
C ARG A 53 30.48 -23.83 -4.63
N CYS A 54 30.99 -22.92 -3.81
CA CYS A 54 32.33 -22.38 -4.00
C CYS A 54 33.39 -23.43 -3.64
N GLU A 55 34.33 -23.69 -4.55
CA GLU A 55 35.40 -24.68 -4.34
C GLU A 55 36.47 -24.19 -3.36
N ALA A 56 36.63 -22.87 -3.21
CA ALA A 56 37.65 -22.29 -2.33
C ALA A 56 37.22 -22.28 -0.85
N CYS A 57 35.98 -21.86 -0.55
CA CYS A 57 35.48 -21.76 0.82
C CYS A 57 34.42 -22.80 1.20
N GLY A 58 33.92 -23.58 0.24
CA GLY A 58 32.92 -24.62 0.45
C GLY A 58 31.48 -24.12 0.64
N THR A 59 31.25 -22.81 0.69
CA THR A 59 29.93 -22.18 0.89
C THR A 59 29.04 -22.35 -0.34
N GLU A 60 27.76 -22.63 -0.13
CA GLU A 60 26.74 -22.56 -1.17
C GLU A 60 26.39 -21.09 -1.45
N VAL A 61 26.51 -20.67 -2.70
CA VAL A 61 26.37 -19.27 -3.12
C VAL A 61 25.12 -19.13 -3.97
N LEU A 62 24.26 -18.19 -3.56
CA LEU A 62 23.20 -17.65 -4.39
C LEU A 62 23.80 -16.55 -5.29
N PRO A 63 23.56 -16.57 -6.61
CA PRO A 63 24.06 -15.53 -7.49
C PRO A 63 23.50 -14.16 -7.12
N ASP A 64 24.35 -13.14 -7.07
CA ASP A 64 23.97 -11.76 -6.78
C ASP A 64 24.95 -10.78 -7.45
N GLU A 65 24.73 -9.47 -7.28
CA GLU A 65 25.61 -8.41 -7.80
C GLU A 65 27.06 -8.57 -7.34
N ARG A 66 27.28 -9.04 -6.10
CA ARG A 66 28.61 -9.24 -5.51
C ARG A 66 29.36 -10.42 -6.12
N SER A 67 28.68 -11.21 -6.95
CA SER A 67 29.23 -12.35 -7.66
C SER A 67 29.83 -11.99 -9.03
N ILE A 68 29.82 -10.70 -9.38
CA ILE A 68 30.35 -10.18 -10.64
C ILE A 68 31.69 -9.49 -10.36
N GLY A 69 32.77 -10.21 -10.62
CA GLY A 69 34.11 -9.63 -10.62
C GLY A 69 34.40 -8.82 -11.89
N PRO A 70 35.57 -8.19 -11.99
CA PRO A 70 35.97 -7.45 -13.19
C PRO A 70 35.99 -8.32 -14.45
N ASP A 71 36.61 -9.51 -14.35
CA ASP A 71 36.84 -10.40 -15.51
C ASP A 71 36.25 -11.80 -15.36
N PHE A 72 35.82 -12.18 -14.15
CA PHE A 72 35.30 -13.52 -13.84
C PHE A 72 34.15 -13.45 -12.82
N TYR A 73 33.32 -14.50 -12.76
CA TYR A 73 32.32 -14.64 -11.70
C TYR A 73 32.98 -15.10 -10.41
N CYS A 74 32.66 -14.45 -9.30
CA CYS A 74 33.27 -14.72 -8.01
C CYS A 74 32.22 -15.18 -6.97
N CYS A 75 32.70 -15.84 -5.92
CA CYS A 75 31.91 -16.15 -4.74
C CYS A 75 31.65 -14.86 -3.95
N SER A 76 30.38 -14.55 -3.65
CA SER A 76 30.01 -13.37 -2.87
C SER A 76 30.61 -13.32 -1.46
N GLY A 77 31.00 -14.47 -0.89
CA GLY A 77 31.61 -14.57 0.44
C GLY A 77 33.13 -14.42 0.47
N CYS A 78 33.87 -15.10 -0.42
CA CYS A 78 35.35 -15.12 -0.39
C CYS A 78 36.02 -14.48 -1.61
N GLN A 79 35.22 -14.01 -2.59
CA GLN A 79 35.67 -13.34 -3.81
C GLN A 79 36.58 -14.19 -4.74
N GLN A 80 36.70 -15.49 -4.48
CA GLN A 80 37.39 -16.44 -5.36
C GLN A 80 36.50 -16.83 -6.56
N PRO A 81 37.07 -17.25 -7.70
CA PRO A 81 36.31 -17.66 -8.88
C PRO A 81 35.26 -18.74 -8.57
N ILE A 82 34.08 -18.62 -9.18
CA ILE A 82 32.98 -19.59 -9.09
C ILE A 82 32.52 -20.00 -10.49
N ASP A 83 32.27 -21.29 -10.69
CA ASP A 83 31.69 -21.81 -11.92
C ASP A 83 30.20 -22.11 -11.72
N TRP A 84 29.35 -21.20 -12.22
CA TRP A 84 27.90 -21.35 -12.15
C TRP A 84 27.36 -22.58 -12.90
N ARG A 85 28.12 -23.19 -13.81
CA ARG A 85 27.72 -24.41 -14.52
C ARG A 85 27.66 -25.63 -13.60
N ARG A 86 28.34 -25.56 -12.45
CA ARG A 86 28.32 -26.61 -11.41
C ARG A 86 27.19 -26.44 -10.40
N GLY A 87 26.31 -25.46 -10.59
CA GLY A 87 25.19 -25.25 -9.71
C GLY A 87 24.08 -26.29 -9.86
N GLN A 88 23.10 -26.18 -8.97
CA GLN A 88 21.92 -27.02 -8.91
C GLN A 88 20.69 -26.19 -8.54
N TRP A 89 19.52 -26.65 -9.00
CA TRP A 89 18.25 -26.08 -8.61
C TRP A 89 17.87 -26.52 -7.18
N VAL A 90 17.76 -25.57 -6.27
CA VAL A 90 17.33 -25.78 -4.89
C VAL A 90 15.94 -25.23 -4.70
N ALA A 91 14.99 -26.07 -4.30
CA ALA A 91 13.62 -25.65 -4.02
C ALA A 91 13.55 -24.92 -2.67
N THR A 92 13.05 -23.69 -2.67
CA THR A 92 12.78 -22.93 -1.44
C THR A 92 11.40 -23.24 -0.88
N ASN A 93 10.49 -23.73 -1.73
CA ASN A 93 9.16 -24.21 -1.34
C ASN A 93 8.94 -25.66 -1.81
N PRO A 94 9.67 -26.65 -1.26
CA PRO A 94 9.66 -28.04 -1.75
C PRO A 94 8.32 -28.77 -1.60
N GLN A 95 7.41 -28.24 -0.78
CA GLN A 95 6.09 -28.84 -0.53
C GLN A 95 4.99 -28.29 -1.45
N SER A 96 5.31 -27.34 -2.34
CA SER A 96 4.34 -26.76 -3.25
C SER A 96 3.71 -27.80 -4.17
N THR A 97 2.39 -27.73 -4.31
CA THR A 97 1.61 -28.50 -5.29
C THR A 97 1.20 -27.66 -6.49
N TRP A 98 1.62 -26.39 -6.55
CA TRP A 98 1.18 -25.44 -7.59
C TRP A 98 1.87 -25.68 -8.93
N GLY A 99 3.10 -26.17 -8.89
CA GLY A 99 3.93 -26.48 -10.05
C GLY A 99 5.39 -26.10 -9.83
N ASP A 100 6.21 -26.36 -10.84
CA ASP A 100 7.63 -26.03 -10.80
C ASP A 100 7.87 -24.58 -11.23
N GLY A 101 8.47 -23.79 -10.35
CA GLY A 101 8.96 -22.44 -10.68
C GLY A 101 10.46 -22.33 -10.53
N PHE A 102 11.07 -21.50 -11.38
CA PHE A 102 12.52 -21.33 -11.50
C PHE A 102 12.88 -19.84 -11.62
N TRP A 103 13.78 -19.39 -10.75
CA TRP A 103 14.38 -18.07 -10.83
C TRP A 103 15.62 -18.12 -11.72
N LEU A 104 15.60 -17.38 -12.83
CA LEU A 104 16.58 -17.47 -13.92
C LEU A 104 17.36 -16.15 -14.07
N PRO A 105 18.31 -15.83 -13.17
CA PRO A 105 19.14 -14.63 -13.33
C PRO A 105 20.10 -14.80 -14.53
N GLN A 106 20.50 -13.71 -15.19
CA GLN A 106 21.37 -13.81 -16.37
C GLN A 106 22.76 -14.40 -16.05
N ILE A 107 23.18 -14.37 -14.78
CA ILE A 107 24.53 -14.78 -14.36
C ILE A 107 24.75 -16.29 -14.50
N ILE A 108 23.67 -17.06 -14.55
CA ILE A 108 23.72 -18.51 -14.77
C ILE A 108 23.66 -18.88 -16.25
N ALA A 109 23.41 -17.91 -17.14
CA ALA A 109 23.36 -18.15 -18.58
C ALA A 109 24.78 -18.24 -19.17
N PRO A 110 25.12 -19.32 -19.89
CA PRO A 110 26.51 -19.63 -20.27
C PRO A 110 27.12 -18.67 -21.29
N TRP A 111 26.31 -17.84 -21.96
CA TRP A 111 26.72 -16.85 -22.95
C TRP A 111 26.82 -15.41 -22.40
N VAL A 112 26.46 -15.21 -21.13
CA VAL A 112 26.64 -13.90 -20.47
C VAL A 112 28.01 -13.91 -19.82
N THR A 113 28.73 -12.79 -19.94
CA THR A 113 30.07 -12.61 -19.38
C THR A 113 30.04 -11.46 -18.36
N PRO A 114 30.98 -11.41 -17.39
CA PRO A 114 31.07 -10.27 -16.46
C PRO A 114 31.13 -8.92 -17.16
N ARG A 115 31.83 -8.83 -18.30
CA ARG A 115 31.86 -7.63 -19.14
C ARG A 115 30.46 -7.16 -19.57
N ARG A 116 29.58 -8.06 -20.01
CA ARG A 116 28.20 -7.71 -20.39
C ARG A 116 27.39 -7.18 -19.20
N PHE A 117 27.67 -7.64 -17.99
CA PHE A 117 27.04 -7.08 -16.79
C PHE A 117 27.48 -5.65 -16.54
N HIS A 118 28.78 -5.37 -16.66
CA HIS A 118 29.30 -4.01 -16.50
C HIS A 118 28.79 -3.05 -17.58
N GLU A 119 28.65 -3.52 -18.82
CA GLU A 119 28.00 -2.75 -19.91
C GLU A 119 26.56 -2.40 -19.52
N LYS A 120 25.75 -3.39 -19.11
CA LYS A 120 24.36 -3.15 -18.67
C LYS A 120 24.25 -2.29 -17.42
N ALA A 121 25.15 -2.43 -16.46
CA ALA A 121 25.18 -1.61 -15.25
C ALA A 121 25.51 -0.14 -15.55
N SER A 122 26.10 0.16 -16.71
CA SER A 122 26.32 1.53 -17.18
C SER A 122 25.15 2.11 -17.99
N GLU A 123 24.27 1.25 -18.53
CA GLU A 123 23.14 1.63 -19.38
C GLU A 123 21.82 1.67 -18.62
N TYR A 124 21.62 0.77 -17.67
CA TYR A 124 20.37 0.59 -16.94
C TYR A 124 20.38 1.38 -15.63
N ASP A 125 19.21 1.87 -15.23
CA ASP A 125 19.00 2.25 -13.84
C ASP A 125 19.04 1.02 -12.92
N LYS A 126 19.13 1.27 -11.61
CA LYS A 126 19.28 0.19 -10.63
C LYS A 126 18.10 -0.79 -10.65
N ASP A 127 16.88 -0.30 -10.85
CA ASP A 127 15.69 -1.15 -10.81
C ASP A 127 15.64 -2.03 -12.07
N GLN A 128 15.89 -1.44 -13.23
CA GLN A 128 16.05 -2.17 -14.49
C GLN A 128 17.16 -3.22 -14.40
N LEU A 129 18.29 -2.91 -13.76
CA LEU A 129 19.36 -3.87 -13.55
C LEU A 129 18.90 -5.04 -12.67
N LEU A 130 18.25 -4.75 -11.53
CA LEU A 130 17.73 -5.79 -10.64
C LEU A 130 16.65 -6.65 -11.30
N ASN A 131 15.69 -6.05 -11.98
CA ASN A 131 14.62 -6.74 -12.68
C ASN A 131 15.15 -7.55 -13.86
N GLU A 132 15.74 -6.89 -14.86
CA GLU A 132 16.04 -7.51 -16.16
C GLU A 132 17.28 -8.40 -16.13
N VAL A 133 18.24 -8.12 -15.23
CA VAL A 133 19.52 -8.83 -15.19
C VAL A 133 19.56 -9.86 -14.08
N PHE A 134 19.10 -9.49 -12.88
CA PHE A 134 19.06 -10.41 -11.74
C PHE A 134 17.72 -11.12 -11.58
N GLY A 135 16.67 -10.76 -12.33
CA GLY A 135 15.36 -11.37 -12.15
C GLY A 135 14.82 -11.16 -10.74
N LEU A 136 15.13 -10.03 -10.12
CA LEU A 136 14.66 -9.67 -8.79
C LEU A 136 13.54 -8.67 -8.92
N SER A 137 12.41 -8.93 -8.27
CA SER A 137 11.38 -7.93 -8.07
C SER A 137 11.94 -6.74 -7.30
N THR A 138 11.72 -5.53 -7.79
CA THR A 138 12.06 -4.29 -7.09
C THR A 138 10.77 -3.67 -6.54
N THR A 139 10.90 -2.70 -5.65
CA THR A 139 9.80 -1.77 -5.39
C THR A 139 10.15 -0.51 -6.15
N GLN A 140 9.42 -0.18 -7.22
CA GLN A 140 9.50 1.18 -7.75
C GLN A 140 9.01 2.12 -6.65
N GLY A 141 9.92 2.95 -6.14
CA GLY A 141 9.66 3.74 -4.93
C GLY A 141 9.73 2.92 -3.64
N THR A 142 10.16 3.57 -2.56
CA THR A 142 10.05 2.95 -1.23
C THR A 142 8.59 2.97 -0.82
N LEU A 143 8.05 1.87 -0.29
CA LEU A 143 6.76 1.91 0.41
C LEU A 143 6.78 3.11 1.34
N ALA A 144 5.79 4.00 1.21
CA ALA A 144 5.76 5.21 2.02
C ALA A 144 5.76 4.86 3.52
N ILE A 145 5.10 3.75 3.85
CA ILE A 145 5.00 3.17 5.19
C ILE A 145 5.06 1.66 5.08
N THR A 146 5.90 1.03 5.89
CA THR A 146 6.01 -0.42 6.01
C THR A 146 4.97 -0.98 6.98
N ARG A 147 4.63 -2.27 6.80
CA ARG A 147 3.77 -2.98 7.75
C ARG A 147 4.31 -2.96 9.18
N ALA A 148 5.63 -3.10 9.36
CA ALA A 148 6.27 -3.06 10.67
C ALA A 148 6.10 -1.69 11.37
N GLU A 149 6.14 -0.59 10.62
CA GLU A 149 5.89 0.76 11.17
C GLU A 149 4.43 0.93 11.61
N LEU A 150 3.47 0.36 10.87
CA LEU A 150 2.05 0.35 11.26
C LEU A 150 1.79 -0.52 12.48
N GLU A 151 2.37 -1.73 12.52
CA GLU A 151 2.27 -2.64 13.67
C GLU A 151 2.89 -2.05 14.93
N ALA A 152 3.99 -1.30 14.80
CA ALA A 152 4.62 -0.58 15.91
C ALA A 152 3.77 0.57 16.48
N CYS A 153 2.71 0.98 15.77
CA CYS A 153 1.73 1.96 16.22
C CYS A 153 0.45 1.31 16.82
N CYS A 154 0.38 -0.02 16.87
CA CYS A 154 -0.76 -0.72 17.45
C CYS A 154 -0.70 -0.75 18.98
N SER A 155 -1.88 -0.84 19.60
CA SER A 155 -2.06 -1.06 21.03
C SER A 155 -2.72 -2.41 21.27
N ALA A 156 -2.73 -2.92 22.51
CA ALA A 156 -3.47 -4.15 22.85
C ALA A 156 -5.01 -3.95 22.91
N ARG A 157 -5.52 -2.79 22.47
CA ARG A 157 -6.93 -2.42 22.61
C ARG A 157 -7.74 -2.93 21.40
N PRO A 158 -8.90 -3.57 21.61
CA PRO A 158 -9.77 -3.94 20.50
C PRO A 158 -10.31 -2.71 19.77
N MET A 159 -10.73 -2.91 18.53
CA MET A 159 -11.46 -1.93 17.75
C MET A 159 -12.80 -1.66 18.42
N ALA A 160 -13.13 -0.38 18.58
CA ALA A 160 -14.39 0.02 19.19
C ALA A 160 -15.56 -0.31 18.25
N ALA A 161 -16.69 -0.72 18.84
CA ALA A 161 -17.94 -0.91 18.11
C ALA A 161 -18.88 0.29 18.27
N SER A 162 -18.74 1.04 19.38
CA SER A 162 -19.52 2.25 19.63
C SER A 162 -18.83 3.21 20.61
N SER A 163 -19.45 4.37 20.85
CA SER A 163 -18.98 5.37 21.82
C SER A 163 -18.86 4.85 23.26
N THR A 164 -19.55 3.77 23.63
CA THR A 164 -19.45 3.18 24.99
C THR A 164 -18.06 2.63 25.27
N ASP A 165 -17.35 2.21 24.22
CA ASP A 165 -16.01 1.61 24.31
C ASP A 165 -14.90 2.68 24.41
N LEU A 166 -15.27 3.95 24.21
CA LEU A 166 -14.35 5.09 24.24
C LEU A 166 -14.30 5.68 25.65
N PRO A 167 -13.14 6.16 26.11
CA PRO A 167 -13.03 6.93 27.34
C PRO A 167 -13.72 8.30 27.20
N ALA A 168 -14.11 8.88 28.34
CA ALA A 168 -14.97 10.07 28.36
C ALA A 168 -14.35 11.31 27.69
N ASP A 169 -13.02 11.43 27.71
CA ASP A 169 -12.27 12.49 27.03
C ASP A 169 -12.31 12.34 25.50
N ALA A 170 -12.16 11.11 24.99
CA ALA A 170 -12.25 10.83 23.56
C ALA A 170 -13.65 11.12 23.01
N ARG A 171 -14.72 10.83 23.78
CA ARG A 171 -16.12 11.07 23.37
C ARG A 171 -16.45 12.53 23.03
N ARG A 172 -15.66 13.49 23.52
CA ARG A 172 -15.91 14.93 23.28
C ARG A 172 -15.47 15.39 21.90
N ALA A 173 -14.56 14.67 21.24
CA ALA A 173 -13.92 15.12 20.01
C ALA A 173 -13.75 13.96 19.02
N ILE A 174 -14.85 13.26 18.74
CA ILE A 174 -14.86 12.15 17.77
C ILE A 174 -14.97 12.71 16.35
N LEU A 175 -14.00 12.30 15.55
CA LEU A 175 -13.79 12.65 14.15
C LEU A 175 -14.11 11.43 13.29
N LEU A 176 -14.66 11.66 12.11
CA LEU A 176 -14.88 10.64 11.09
C LEU A 176 -14.24 11.06 9.77
N GLY A 177 -13.39 10.21 9.21
CA GLY A 177 -12.91 10.28 7.83
C GLY A 177 -13.74 9.36 6.95
N ILE A 178 -14.08 9.81 5.74
CA ILE A 178 -14.82 9.02 4.76
C ILE A 178 -14.15 9.15 3.39
N ASP A 179 -13.91 8.02 2.74
CA ASP A 179 -13.69 7.94 1.31
C ASP A 179 -14.83 7.13 0.68
N TRP A 180 -15.51 7.74 -0.29
CA TRP A 180 -16.67 7.17 -0.96
C TRP A 180 -16.28 6.18 -2.08
N GLY A 181 -14.98 6.04 -2.36
CA GLY A 181 -14.45 5.20 -3.43
C GLY A 181 -14.90 5.66 -4.83
N SER A 182 -14.78 4.78 -5.83
CA SER A 182 -15.12 5.08 -7.23
C SER A 182 -16.62 5.24 -7.52
N GLY A 183 -17.50 5.21 -6.50
CA GLY A 183 -18.93 5.46 -6.62
C GLY A 183 -19.76 4.34 -7.28
N LEU A 184 -19.13 3.27 -7.79
CA LEU A 184 -19.81 2.20 -8.55
C LEU A 184 -20.17 0.94 -7.75
N ALA A 185 -19.58 0.72 -6.57
CA ALA A 185 -19.68 -0.57 -5.86
C ALA A 185 -20.39 -0.54 -4.49
N GLY A 186 -21.03 0.58 -4.10
CA GLY A 186 -21.73 0.65 -2.80
C GLY A 186 -20.82 0.40 -1.60
N GLN A 187 -19.55 0.82 -1.71
CA GLN A 187 -18.53 0.69 -0.68
C GLN A 187 -18.05 2.07 -0.23
N ALA A 188 -17.66 2.19 1.04
CA ALA A 188 -17.01 3.38 1.57
C ALA A 188 -15.98 3.00 2.63
N ALA A 189 -14.81 3.59 2.59
CA ALA A 189 -13.80 3.42 3.61
C ALA A 189 -13.98 4.48 4.70
N VAL A 190 -13.93 4.06 5.96
CA VAL A 190 -14.17 4.94 7.11
C VAL A 190 -13.09 4.82 8.16
N VAL A 191 -12.79 5.94 8.83
CA VAL A 191 -11.89 6.02 9.98
C VAL A 191 -12.53 6.86 11.07
N VAL A 192 -12.82 6.27 12.22
CA VAL A 192 -13.25 6.96 13.44
C VAL A 192 -12.04 7.17 14.34
N ALA A 193 -11.78 8.42 14.71
CA ALA A 193 -10.63 8.77 15.54
C ALA A 193 -10.94 9.88 16.53
N SER A 194 -10.04 10.06 17.50
CA SER A 194 -10.01 11.25 18.36
C SER A 194 -8.60 11.80 18.45
N GLN A 195 -8.47 13.11 18.51
CA GLN A 195 -7.17 13.78 18.67
C GLN A 195 -6.95 14.19 20.13
N CYS A 196 -5.83 13.77 20.72
CA CYS A 196 -5.37 14.32 22.00
C CYS A 196 -4.54 15.58 21.75
N PHE A 197 -5.12 16.76 21.98
CA PHE A 197 -4.45 18.04 21.73
C PHE A 197 -3.17 18.23 22.56
N ARG A 198 -3.13 17.72 23.80
CA ARG A 198 -1.95 17.86 24.69
C ARG A 198 -0.72 17.12 24.17
N THR A 199 -0.92 15.96 23.53
CA THR A 199 0.17 15.09 23.07
C THR A 199 0.34 15.12 21.55
N ASN A 200 -0.55 15.84 20.85
CA ASN A 200 -0.72 15.78 19.41
C ASN A 200 -0.88 14.33 18.87
N ARG A 201 -1.29 13.36 19.69
CA ARG A 201 -1.53 11.98 19.26
C ARG A 201 -2.94 11.81 18.70
N LEU A 202 -3.03 11.19 17.52
CA LEU A 202 -4.28 10.74 16.94
C LEU A 202 -4.53 9.30 17.38
N LYS A 203 -5.71 9.00 17.90
CA LYS A 203 -6.09 7.63 18.28
C LYS A 203 -7.21 7.14 17.38
N VAL A 204 -6.95 6.08 16.62
CA VAL A 204 -7.93 5.44 15.74
C VAL A 204 -8.74 4.44 16.56
N TRP A 205 -10.05 4.66 16.67
CA TRP A 205 -10.94 3.80 17.45
C TRP A 205 -11.56 2.70 16.61
N HIS A 206 -11.93 3.04 15.38
CA HIS A 206 -12.59 2.16 14.44
C HIS A 206 -12.16 2.51 13.02
N TRP A 207 -11.98 1.51 12.17
CA TRP A 207 -11.80 1.74 10.74
C TRP A 207 -12.26 0.52 9.94
N GLY A 208 -12.50 0.68 8.65
CA GLY A 208 -12.83 -0.44 7.79
C GLY A 208 -13.60 -0.04 6.54
N LEU A 209 -13.84 -1.03 5.71
CA LEU A 209 -14.67 -0.89 4.52
C LEU A 209 -16.12 -1.19 4.89
N LEU A 210 -16.99 -0.23 4.67
CA LEU A 210 -18.44 -0.41 4.67
C LEU A 210 -18.85 -0.91 3.29
N SER A 211 -19.68 -1.94 3.24
CA SER A 211 -20.26 -2.46 2.01
C SER A 211 -21.70 -2.84 2.27
N THR A 212 -22.59 -2.50 1.34
CA THR A 212 -24.02 -2.76 1.47
C THR A 212 -24.57 -3.40 0.21
N ASN A 213 -25.26 -4.53 0.36
CA ASN A 213 -26.02 -5.13 -0.74
C ASN A 213 -27.46 -4.58 -0.82
N ASP A 214 -28.04 -4.19 0.32
CA ASP A 214 -29.50 -4.00 0.43
C ASP A 214 -29.94 -2.61 0.92
N ARG A 215 -29.00 -1.75 1.33
CA ARG A 215 -29.31 -0.39 1.82
C ARG A 215 -28.34 0.64 1.26
N PRO A 216 -28.75 1.91 1.11
CA PRO A 216 -27.85 2.98 0.72
C PRO A 216 -26.67 3.09 1.69
N ILE A 217 -25.44 3.17 1.18
CA ILE A 217 -24.21 3.33 1.98
C ILE A 217 -24.27 4.55 2.93
N ILE A 218 -25.03 5.58 2.55
CA ILE A 218 -25.25 6.76 3.39
C ILE A 218 -25.94 6.42 4.71
N ASP A 219 -26.82 5.41 4.74
CA ASP A 219 -27.54 4.99 5.94
C ASP A 219 -26.58 4.33 6.94
N GLU A 220 -25.60 3.57 6.45
CA GLU A 220 -24.52 2.98 7.26
C GLU A 220 -23.67 4.05 7.93
N VAL A 221 -23.28 5.07 7.15
CA VAL A 221 -22.48 6.18 7.66
C VAL A 221 -23.26 6.96 8.70
N VAL A 222 -24.55 7.21 8.48
CA VAL A 222 -25.43 7.86 9.48
C VAL A 222 -25.53 7.03 10.76
N ALA A 223 -25.72 5.71 10.65
CA ALA A 223 -25.74 4.80 11.79
C ALA A 223 -24.39 4.77 12.52
N LEU A 224 -23.26 4.81 11.80
CA LEU A 224 -21.92 4.91 12.38
C LEU A 224 -21.75 6.23 13.14
N CYS A 225 -22.15 7.35 12.56
CA CYS A 225 -22.13 8.66 13.21
C CYS A 225 -22.94 8.64 14.52
N GLY A 226 -24.13 8.05 14.51
CA GLY A 226 -24.98 7.90 15.70
C GLY A 226 -24.35 7.01 16.78
N ARG A 227 -23.84 5.83 16.41
CA ARG A 227 -23.19 4.89 17.35
C ARG A 227 -21.99 5.50 18.07
N PHE A 228 -21.18 6.26 17.34
CA PHE A 228 -19.99 6.89 17.90
C PHE A 228 -20.24 8.30 18.44
N GLY A 229 -21.38 8.94 18.17
CA GLY A 229 -21.59 10.34 18.55
C GLY A 229 -20.61 11.29 17.84
N VAL A 230 -20.35 11.03 16.55
CA VAL A 230 -19.44 11.82 15.72
C VAL A 230 -19.86 13.29 15.69
N ARG A 231 -18.89 14.21 15.81
CA ARG A 231 -19.14 15.66 15.76
C ARG A 231 -18.61 16.33 14.50
N ARG A 232 -17.53 15.79 13.93
CA ARG A 232 -16.90 16.32 12.73
C ARG A 232 -16.64 15.21 11.73
N VAL A 233 -17.04 15.43 10.49
CA VAL A 233 -16.86 14.53 9.36
C VAL A 233 -15.98 15.21 8.32
N PHE A 234 -14.96 14.51 7.86
CA PHE A 234 -14.08 14.89 6.75
C PHE A 234 -14.24 13.83 5.66
N ALA A 235 -14.84 14.21 4.54
CA ALA A 235 -15.24 13.27 3.51
C ALA A 235 -14.66 13.66 2.16
N ASP A 236 -14.33 12.67 1.33
CA ASP A 236 -13.98 12.92 -0.07
C ASP A 236 -15.07 13.76 -0.75
N ALA A 237 -14.65 14.78 -1.49
CA ALA A 237 -15.51 15.71 -2.18
C ALA A 237 -15.39 15.66 -3.70
N ARG A 238 -14.50 14.83 -4.25
CA ARG A 238 -14.31 14.72 -5.69
C ARG A 238 -15.43 13.86 -6.31
N GLY A 239 -15.81 14.16 -7.55
CA GLY A 239 -16.75 13.36 -8.34
C GLY A 239 -18.10 13.12 -7.62
N GLY A 240 -18.44 11.83 -7.42
CA GLY A 240 -19.68 11.41 -6.75
C GLY A 240 -19.74 11.76 -5.26
N GLY A 241 -18.61 12.06 -4.62
CA GLY A 241 -18.53 12.39 -3.19
C GLY A 241 -19.30 13.66 -2.83
N ALA A 242 -19.36 14.66 -3.71
CA ALA A 242 -20.13 15.89 -3.48
C ALA A 242 -21.63 15.63 -3.27
N HIS A 243 -22.21 14.69 -4.02
CA HIS A 243 -23.61 14.29 -3.86
C HIS A 243 -23.83 13.56 -2.52
N GLN A 244 -22.93 12.64 -2.17
CA GLN A 244 -23.01 11.90 -0.90
C GLN A 244 -22.87 12.84 0.31
N ASN A 245 -21.96 13.82 0.24
CA ASN A 245 -21.77 14.80 1.31
C ASN A 245 -23.03 15.66 1.53
N ARG A 246 -23.73 16.05 0.45
CA ARG A 246 -25.00 16.79 0.54
C ARG A 246 -26.12 15.92 1.14
N ALA A 247 -26.17 14.64 0.78
CA ALA A 247 -27.11 13.69 1.37
C ALA A 247 -26.83 13.47 2.86
N LEU A 248 -25.55 13.34 3.24
CA LEU A 248 -25.12 13.20 4.63
C LEU A 248 -25.50 14.44 5.45
N TRP A 249 -25.26 15.62 4.87
CA TRP A 249 -25.58 16.91 5.50
C TRP A 249 -27.08 17.08 5.72
N SER A 250 -27.91 16.70 4.77
CA SER A 250 -29.37 16.78 4.91
C SER A 250 -29.92 15.89 6.03
N ARG A 251 -29.17 14.84 6.43
CA ARG A 251 -29.56 13.89 7.48
C ARG A 251 -28.93 14.16 8.84
N LEU A 252 -27.73 14.75 8.88
CA LEU A 252 -26.95 14.94 10.13
C LEU A 252 -26.65 16.41 10.46
N GLY A 253 -26.55 17.27 9.45
CA GLY A 253 -26.00 18.62 9.57
C GLY A 253 -26.93 19.60 10.28
N SER A 254 -28.22 19.61 9.95
CA SER A 254 -29.18 20.59 10.48
C SER A 254 -29.78 20.21 11.84
N GLU A 255 -29.96 18.91 12.12
CA GLU A 255 -30.69 18.44 13.32
C GLU A 255 -29.78 17.89 14.43
N HIS A 256 -28.54 17.46 14.11
CA HIS A 256 -27.68 16.74 15.06
C HIS A 256 -26.37 17.46 15.41
N GLY A 257 -26.15 18.68 14.88
CA GLY A 257 -24.98 19.50 15.20
C GLY A 257 -23.66 18.89 14.71
N VAL A 258 -23.70 18.07 13.65
CA VAL A 258 -22.51 17.46 13.03
C VAL A 258 -21.98 18.40 11.96
N THR A 259 -20.71 18.79 12.06
CA THR A 259 -20.05 19.57 11.01
C THR A 259 -19.48 18.63 9.95
N ILE A 260 -19.82 18.85 8.68
CA ILE A 260 -19.34 18.05 7.56
C ILE A 260 -18.47 18.93 6.67
N MET A 261 -17.30 18.43 6.30
CA MET A 261 -16.32 19.11 5.47
C MET A 261 -15.90 18.19 4.34
N GLY A 262 -16.00 18.71 3.12
CA GLY A 262 -15.47 18.07 1.94
C GLY A 262 -13.97 18.31 1.83
N ILE A 263 -13.20 17.27 1.55
CA ILE A 263 -11.78 17.33 1.27
C ILE A 263 -11.56 16.86 -0.16
N GLU A 264 -10.79 17.61 -0.93
CA GLU A 264 -10.31 17.20 -2.25
C GLU A 264 -8.81 17.44 -2.38
N TYR A 265 -8.13 16.62 -3.18
CA TYR A 265 -6.72 16.85 -3.48
C TYR A 265 -6.57 17.99 -4.50
N ALA A 266 -5.76 18.98 -4.14
CA ALA A 266 -5.47 20.18 -4.93
C ALA A 266 -3.97 20.48 -4.96
N ALA A 267 -3.55 21.44 -5.79
CA ALA A 267 -2.14 21.83 -5.91
C ALA A 267 -1.59 22.53 -4.65
N SER A 268 -2.47 23.11 -3.83
CA SER A 268 -2.10 23.77 -2.57
C SER A 268 -3.24 23.69 -1.56
N ASP A 269 -2.92 23.82 -0.29
CA ASP A 269 -3.92 23.88 0.78
C ASP A 269 -4.76 25.16 0.71
N GLY A 270 -6.07 25.05 0.89
CA GLY A 270 -6.95 26.22 1.01
C GLY A 270 -8.44 25.89 0.97
N LEU A 271 -9.26 26.83 1.42
CA LEU A 271 -10.70 26.75 1.24
C LEU A 271 -11.01 26.98 -0.25
N VAL A 272 -11.53 25.95 -0.91
CA VAL A 272 -11.86 26.01 -2.34
C VAL A 272 -13.25 26.59 -2.55
N LYS A 273 -14.22 26.16 -1.74
CA LYS A 273 -15.62 26.58 -1.87
C LYS A 273 -16.36 26.48 -0.54
N GLN A 274 -17.29 27.38 -0.31
CA GLN A 274 -18.26 27.28 0.77
C GLN A 274 -19.67 27.25 0.16
N ASP A 275 -20.41 26.16 0.38
CA ASP A 275 -21.81 25.99 -0.04
C ASP A 275 -22.68 25.86 1.22
N GLY A 276 -23.16 27.01 1.73
CA GLY A 276 -23.83 27.09 3.01
C GLY A 276 -22.91 26.73 4.18
N THR A 277 -23.23 25.65 4.90
CA THR A 277 -22.41 25.12 6.02
C THR A 277 -21.45 24.01 5.58
N LEU A 278 -21.58 23.50 4.35
CA LEU A 278 -20.62 22.57 3.77
C LEU A 278 -19.39 23.35 3.30
N ARG A 279 -18.24 23.09 3.92
CA ARG A 279 -16.95 23.69 3.53
C ARG A 279 -16.15 22.67 2.72
N LEU A 280 -15.67 23.09 1.56
CA LEU A 280 -14.79 22.32 0.69
C LEU A 280 -13.36 22.83 0.81
N TRP A 281 -12.44 21.96 1.22
CA TRP A 281 -11.02 22.24 1.34
C TRP A 281 -10.22 21.46 0.31
N GLY A 282 -9.39 22.19 -0.43
CA GLY A 282 -8.31 21.62 -1.23
C GLY A 282 -7.12 21.36 -0.31
N ILE A 283 -6.52 20.17 -0.42
CA ILE A 283 -5.32 19.81 0.32
C ILE A 283 -4.24 19.27 -0.63
N ASP A 284 -2.98 19.60 -0.35
CA ASP A 284 -1.84 19.05 -1.10
C ASP A 284 -1.63 17.56 -0.73
N LYS A 285 -1.92 16.66 -1.69
CA LYS A 285 -1.82 15.20 -1.50
C LYS A 285 -0.44 14.80 -0.94
N THR A 286 0.62 15.31 -1.56
CA THR A 286 1.99 14.95 -1.23
C THR A 286 2.35 15.41 0.18
N LYS A 287 2.02 16.66 0.51
CA LYS A 287 2.28 17.23 1.83
C LYS A 287 1.60 16.42 2.93
N TRP A 288 0.33 16.09 2.77
CA TRP A 288 -0.46 15.47 3.84
C TRP A 288 -0.20 13.96 3.96
N ILE A 289 0.05 13.25 2.86
CA ILE A 289 0.49 11.84 2.93
C ILE A 289 1.89 11.75 3.53
N GLY A 290 2.84 12.59 3.08
CA GLY A 290 4.18 12.65 3.68
C GLY A 290 4.14 12.97 5.17
N GLY A 291 3.31 13.94 5.57
CA GLY A 291 3.08 14.27 6.98
C GLY A 291 2.46 13.11 7.77
N LEU A 292 1.51 12.38 7.19
CA LEU A 292 0.94 11.17 7.81
C LEU A 292 2.02 10.10 8.05
N CYS A 293 2.88 9.85 7.06
CA CYS A 293 3.99 8.90 7.17
C CYS A 293 4.91 9.28 8.34
N THR A 294 5.30 10.54 8.44
CA THR A 294 6.12 11.04 9.56
C THR A 294 5.43 10.80 10.91
N ARG A 295 4.13 11.12 11.02
CA ARG A 295 3.36 10.89 12.26
C ARG A 295 3.32 9.40 12.64
N ILE A 296 3.26 8.49 11.68
CA ILE A 296 3.31 7.05 11.94
C ILE A 296 4.69 6.63 12.44
N ARG A 297 5.77 7.06 11.78
CA ARG A 297 7.15 6.75 12.22
C ARG A 297 7.46 7.29 13.62
N GLU A 298 6.94 8.47 13.94
CA GLU A 298 7.07 9.10 15.26
C GLU A 298 6.09 8.53 16.31
N LYS A 299 5.27 7.54 15.94
CA LYS A 299 4.25 6.91 16.80
C LYS A 299 3.27 7.94 17.39
N LEU A 300 2.93 8.96 16.60
CA LEU A 300 1.90 9.96 16.90
C LEU A 300 0.50 9.52 16.45
N ILE A 301 0.39 8.34 15.85
CA ILE A 301 -0.88 7.66 15.58
C ILE A 301 -0.90 6.37 16.38
N GLU A 302 -2.02 6.08 17.02
CA GLU A 302 -2.24 4.84 17.76
C GLU A 302 -3.42 4.08 17.14
N PHE A 303 -3.15 2.87 16.66
CA PHE A 303 -4.15 1.95 16.10
C PHE A 303 -4.68 0.98 17.17
N PRO A 304 -5.85 0.33 16.92
CA PRO A 304 -6.28 -0.85 17.64
C PRO A 304 -5.28 -2.02 17.57
N ALA A 305 -5.66 -3.16 18.13
CA ALA A 305 -4.91 -4.42 18.05
C ALA A 305 -4.57 -4.77 16.60
N SER A 306 -3.34 -5.21 16.38
CA SER A 306 -2.80 -5.47 15.04
C SER A 306 -3.67 -6.48 14.28
N GLU A 307 -4.16 -7.50 14.98
CA GLU A 307 -5.02 -8.56 14.45
C GLU A 307 -6.31 -8.01 13.83
N GLU A 308 -6.88 -6.96 14.41
CA GLU A 308 -8.11 -6.32 13.91
C GLU A 308 -7.83 -5.28 12.82
N CYS A 309 -6.56 -4.87 12.66
CA CYS A 309 -6.13 -3.90 11.66
C CYS A 309 -5.53 -4.52 10.40
N GLN A 310 -5.27 -5.84 10.38
CA GLN A 310 -4.56 -6.50 9.28
C GLN A 310 -5.18 -6.27 7.90
N SER A 311 -6.52 -6.29 7.83
CA SER A 311 -7.26 -6.04 6.57
C SER A 311 -7.08 -4.61 6.06
N GLY A 312 -6.85 -3.63 6.95
CA GLY A 312 -6.67 -2.22 6.60
C GLY A 312 -5.22 -1.83 6.29
N PHE A 313 -4.23 -2.53 6.83
CA PHE A 313 -2.82 -2.21 6.58
C PHE A 313 -2.40 -2.34 5.11
N GLY A 314 -3.02 -3.28 4.37
CA GLY A 314 -2.82 -3.39 2.92
C GLY A 314 -3.21 -2.11 2.17
N HIS A 315 -4.23 -1.39 2.65
CA HIS A 315 -4.71 -0.15 2.04
C HIS A 315 -3.90 1.07 2.45
N VAL A 316 -3.35 1.10 3.66
CA VAL A 316 -2.52 2.22 4.12
C VAL A 316 -1.10 2.13 3.57
N GLY A 317 -0.58 0.91 3.43
CA GLY A 317 0.75 0.64 2.90
C GLY A 317 0.82 0.50 1.38
N SER A 318 -0.26 0.79 0.64
CA SER A 318 -0.28 0.65 -0.83
C SER A 318 0.27 1.86 -1.57
N GLU A 319 0.65 2.95 -0.90
CA GLU A 319 1.23 4.12 -1.57
C GLU A 319 2.76 4.09 -1.57
N GLN A 320 3.32 4.37 -2.75
CA GLN A 320 4.74 4.42 -3.02
C GLN A 320 5.19 5.87 -3.09
N ALA A 321 6.30 6.17 -2.43
CA ALA A 321 6.99 7.45 -2.60
C ALA A 321 7.88 7.37 -3.85
N VAL A 322 7.50 8.11 -4.89
CA VAL A 322 8.26 8.24 -6.13
C VAL A 322 8.99 9.58 -6.10
N PHE A 323 10.32 9.55 -6.07
CA PHE A 323 11.11 10.78 -6.14
C PHE A 323 11.18 11.28 -7.59
N ASP A 324 10.75 12.50 -7.81
CA ASP A 324 10.90 13.21 -9.07
C ASP A 324 12.24 13.97 -9.04
N GLU A 325 13.20 13.52 -9.85
CA GLU A 325 14.54 14.13 -9.89
C GLU A 325 14.54 15.54 -10.49
N GLU A 326 13.61 15.84 -11.41
CA GLU A 326 13.52 17.13 -12.10
C GLU A 326 12.93 18.20 -11.18
N LEU A 327 11.86 17.86 -10.47
CA LEU A 327 11.22 18.73 -9.49
C LEU A 327 11.89 18.69 -8.12
N ARG A 328 12.80 17.74 -7.88
CA ARG A 328 13.41 17.43 -6.56
C ARG A 328 12.37 17.27 -5.45
N THR A 329 11.20 16.73 -5.79
CA THR A 329 10.10 16.48 -4.85
C THR A 329 9.69 15.02 -4.90
N SER A 330 9.26 14.47 -3.77
CA SER A 330 8.61 13.16 -3.75
C SER A 330 7.14 13.33 -4.09
N THR A 331 6.60 12.47 -4.96
CA THR A 331 5.16 12.35 -5.21
C THR A 331 4.69 10.99 -4.71
N PHE A 332 3.44 10.90 -4.29
CA PHE A 332 2.86 9.64 -3.82
C PHE A 332 1.91 9.09 -4.88
N ARG A 333 2.16 7.84 -5.28
CA ARG A 333 1.33 7.11 -6.23
C ARG A 333 0.83 5.82 -5.58
N ALA A 334 -0.44 5.52 -5.82
CA ALA A 334 -1.02 4.23 -5.47
C ALA A 334 -0.27 3.14 -6.24
N THR A 335 0.03 2.03 -5.57
CA THR A 335 0.57 0.84 -6.23
C THR A 335 -0.51 0.27 -7.15
N ASP A 336 -0.18 0.05 -8.42
CA ASP A 336 -1.12 -0.46 -9.41
C ASP A 336 -1.80 -1.75 -8.93
N GLY A 337 -3.14 -1.77 -8.96
CA GLY A 337 -3.95 -2.93 -8.59
C GLY A 337 -4.13 -3.18 -7.10
N ARG A 338 -3.61 -2.33 -6.20
CA ARG A 338 -3.89 -2.40 -4.76
C ARG A 338 -4.88 -1.31 -4.33
N PRO A 339 -5.94 -1.65 -3.59
CA PRO A 339 -6.86 -0.64 -3.07
C PRO A 339 -6.15 0.20 -1.99
N ASP A 340 -6.33 1.52 -2.02
CA ASP A 340 -5.77 2.50 -1.07
C ASP A 340 -6.86 3.20 -0.24
N ASP A 341 -8.11 2.71 -0.33
CA ASP A 341 -9.30 3.41 0.16
C ASP A 341 -9.26 3.78 1.66
N LEU A 342 -8.51 3.08 2.53
CA LEU A 342 -8.39 3.42 3.96
C LEU A 342 -7.28 4.43 4.29
N LEU A 343 -6.33 4.68 3.37
CA LEU A 343 -5.34 5.73 3.55
C LEU A 343 -6.00 7.11 3.54
N HIS A 344 -6.84 7.36 2.54
CA HIS A 344 -7.52 8.63 2.32
C HIS A 344 -8.36 9.14 3.50
N PRO A 345 -9.28 8.36 4.10
CA PRO A 345 -10.06 8.82 5.25
C PRO A 345 -9.16 9.13 6.45
N LEU A 346 -8.03 8.43 6.63
CA LEU A 346 -7.06 8.74 7.66
C LEU A 346 -6.34 10.07 7.37
N VAL A 347 -5.93 10.32 6.12
CA VAL A 347 -5.39 11.61 5.67
C VAL A 347 -6.39 12.74 5.91
N TYR A 348 -7.66 12.55 5.55
CA TYR A 348 -8.71 13.55 5.70
C TYR A 348 -8.97 13.91 7.16
N VAL A 349 -8.93 12.93 8.07
CA VAL A 349 -9.02 13.19 9.51
C VAL A 349 -7.85 14.04 10.00
N VAL A 350 -6.62 13.70 9.61
CA VAL A 350 -5.43 14.46 10.02
C VAL A 350 -5.46 15.88 9.44
N ALA A 351 -5.60 16.00 8.12
CA ALA A 351 -5.59 17.27 7.41
C ALA A 351 -6.75 18.16 7.85
N GLY A 352 -7.97 17.63 7.78
CA GLY A 352 -9.17 18.38 8.11
C GLY A 352 -9.19 18.83 9.57
N ASN A 353 -8.78 17.98 10.51
CA ASN A 353 -8.73 18.40 11.91
C ASN A 353 -7.65 19.47 12.16
N THR A 354 -6.50 19.40 11.50
CA THR A 354 -5.45 20.43 11.60
C THR A 354 -5.90 21.75 10.99
N LEU A 355 -6.48 21.72 9.79
CA LEU A 355 -6.95 22.92 9.09
C LEU A 355 -8.11 23.61 9.82
N THR A 356 -8.92 22.85 10.56
CA THR A 356 -10.11 23.37 11.26
C THR A 356 -9.91 23.60 12.75
N ALA A 357 -8.79 23.16 13.32
CA ALA A 357 -8.36 23.56 14.67
C ALA A 357 -7.82 25.00 14.72
N LEU A 358 -7.66 25.64 13.56
CA LEU A 358 -7.37 27.07 13.41
C LEU A 358 -8.69 27.80 13.15
N PRO A 359 -9.44 28.19 14.19
CA PRO A 359 -9.57 29.63 14.47
C PRO A 359 -9.85 29.97 15.95
N ASP A 360 -8.93 30.70 16.61
CA ASP A 360 -9.17 31.60 17.78
C ASP A 360 -7.85 32.32 18.22
N GLN A 361 -7.01 32.73 17.26
CA GLN A 361 -5.79 33.54 17.52
C GLN A 361 -5.76 34.82 16.67
N ALA A 362 -6.90 35.21 16.12
CA ALA A 362 -7.06 36.47 15.39
C ALA A 362 -8.34 37.18 15.86
N GLU A 363 -8.34 37.58 17.12
CA GLU A 363 -9.01 38.78 17.64
C GLU A 363 -8.05 39.55 18.53
#